data_AF-A0A951LJP7-F1
#
_entry.id   AF-A0A951LJP7-F1
#
_cell.length_a   1.000
_cell.length_b   1.000
_cell.length_c   1.000
_cell.angle_alpha   90.00
_cell.angle_beta   90.00
_cell.angle_gamma   90.00
#
_symmetry.space_group_name_H-M   'P 1'
#
loop_
_entity.id
_entity.type
_entity.pdbx_description
1 polymer ?
#
loop_
_entity_poly.entity_id
_entity_poly.type
_entity_poly.pdbx_seq_one_letter_code
_entity_poly.pdbx_strand_id
1 'polypeptide(L)'
;MRALPSSFVRNLYFPLAQRYKGERLLQYLQALRRDSVLTTEDLRAKQWQDVRSLVRAARKAPFWAERLRPFSDPISPEDFARLPILTKDDLRAHGDELLVPGATVYQTGSTSGSTGVAITVKHSSEVQESNFACQWHARSWYGVQLGDPGLWVWGRPIYSWKKRVLQTAKARLNNMMLVPSFDLSDEILAQWWPKIKQFRPVYIYGYTSALDKLAEFIEAHDKVDFPVKVVFIAAEQLYHFQRERMSRVFNAPVANEYGCVETGSMAYECPQGSWHLFTEHTYVEFLNDDNTPARPGELGQVVVTTLRNRTMPLIRYRLGDVGGPNDKPCPCGRPWPLMAMGVGRSVEMVKTKSGRVLSGQMFHYINRGLQDQHIHGIQAFRVVQRTLENFVIEYVPESSNGTNGFDLGAATQFFQQSMRGFIGEDIHIELSPVEEIKPEKSGKLRYFISELPDSYLHTNLPQ
;
A
#
# COMPACT_ATOMS: atom_id res chain seq x y z
N MET A 1 -8.18 12.42 24.84
CA MET A 1 -6.91 12.75 25.51
C MET A 1 -6.18 13.76 24.63
N ARG A 2 -5.66 14.87 25.18
CA ARG A 2 -4.94 15.89 24.37
C ARG A 2 -3.55 15.41 23.95
N ALA A 3 -3.11 15.82 22.76
CA ALA A 3 -1.74 15.62 22.28
C ALA A 3 -0.72 16.36 23.16
N LEU A 4 0.52 15.86 23.20
CA LEU A 4 1.63 16.59 23.80
C LEU A 4 2.06 17.74 22.87
N PRO A 5 2.68 18.81 23.39
CA PRO A 5 3.25 19.84 22.54
C PRO A 5 4.23 19.24 21.52
N SER A 6 4.05 19.52 20.23
CA SER A 6 4.91 18.96 19.17
C SER A 6 6.38 19.33 19.36
N SER A 7 6.66 20.52 19.90
CA SER A 7 8.03 20.96 20.25
C SER A 7 8.68 20.09 21.32
N PHE A 8 7.93 19.68 22.36
CA PHE A 8 8.43 18.76 23.38
C PHE A 8 8.79 17.41 22.77
N VAL A 9 7.88 16.85 21.96
CA VAL A 9 8.09 15.54 21.34
C VAL A 9 9.29 15.58 20.39
N ARG A 10 9.37 16.61 19.55
CA ARG A 10 10.43 16.78 18.53
C ARG A 10 11.80 17.10 19.11
N ASN A 11 11.87 18.04 20.06
CA ASN A 11 13.14 18.63 20.49
C ASN A 11 13.71 17.94 21.73
N LEU A 12 12.89 17.20 22.50
CA LEU A 12 13.31 16.55 23.73
C LEU A 12 13.13 15.03 23.68
N TYR A 13 11.90 14.55 23.50
CA TYR A 13 11.62 13.11 23.57
C TYR A 13 12.33 12.32 22.47
N PHE A 14 12.13 12.68 21.19
CA PHE A 14 12.72 11.94 20.07
C PHE A 14 14.26 11.86 20.13
N PRO A 15 14.99 12.98 20.34
CA PRO A 15 16.45 12.93 20.43
C PRO A 15 16.95 12.06 21.60
N LEU A 16 16.32 12.16 22.78
CA LEU A 16 16.69 11.35 23.93
C LEU A 16 16.37 9.87 23.72
N ALA A 17 15.19 9.56 23.18
CA ALA A 17 14.78 8.20 22.89
C ALA A 17 15.72 7.52 21.88
N GLN A 18 16.13 8.24 20.83
CA GLN A 18 17.08 7.71 19.85
C GLN A 18 18.46 7.48 20.46
N ARG A 19 18.97 8.43 21.25
CA ARG A 19 20.26 8.26 21.94
C ARG A 19 20.24 7.08 22.92
N TYR A 20 19.15 6.92 23.67
CA TYR A 20 19.00 5.82 24.64
C TYR A 20 18.92 4.46 23.96
N LYS A 21 18.20 4.35 22.83
CA LYS A 21 18.02 3.09 22.11
C LYS A 21 19.10 2.78 21.06
N GLY A 22 19.95 3.75 20.74
CA GLY A 22 20.90 3.65 19.63
C GLY A 22 20.25 3.66 18.23
N GLU A 23 19.02 4.19 18.11
CA GLU A 23 18.29 4.28 16.82
C GLU A 23 18.89 5.39 15.94
N ARG A 24 18.95 5.19 14.62
CA ARG A 24 19.53 6.13 13.65
C ARG A 24 18.47 6.88 12.81
N LEU A 25 17.22 6.93 13.26
CA LEU A 25 16.10 7.56 12.55
C LEU A 25 16.40 9.02 12.11
N LEU A 26 16.93 9.87 12.99
CA LEU A 26 17.28 11.26 12.63
C LEU A 26 18.39 11.33 11.58
N GLN A 27 19.34 10.39 11.60
CA GLN A 27 20.41 10.33 10.60
C GLN A 27 19.84 10.00 9.22
N TYR A 28 18.95 9.00 9.13
CA TYR A 28 18.25 8.68 7.88
C TYR A 28 17.38 9.83 7.39
N LEU A 29 16.65 10.50 8.29
CA LEU A 29 15.80 11.63 7.93
C LEU A 29 16.62 12.82 7.41
N GLN A 30 17.80 13.07 8.00
CA GLN A 30 18.74 14.09 7.52
C GLN A 30 19.34 13.71 6.16
N ALA A 31 19.69 12.44 5.95
CA ALA A 31 20.17 11.94 4.67
C ALA A 31 19.13 12.18 3.57
N LEU A 32 17.87 11.76 3.77
CA LEU A 32 16.77 12.00 2.82
C LEU A 32 16.58 13.49 2.47
N ARG A 33 16.74 14.39 3.45
CA ARG A 33 16.66 15.84 3.19
C ARG A 33 17.83 16.35 2.34
N ARG A 34 19.04 15.81 2.51
CA ARG A 34 20.18 16.14 1.64
C ARG A 34 19.97 15.56 0.25
N ASP A 35 19.46 14.34 0.18
CA ASP A 35 19.21 13.62 -1.06
C ASP A 35 18.14 14.33 -1.93
N SER A 36 17.21 15.08 -1.32
CA SER A 36 16.19 15.87 -2.05
C SER A 36 16.72 16.99 -2.96
N VAL A 37 17.99 17.38 -2.83
CA VAL A 37 18.63 18.41 -3.67
C VAL A 37 19.72 17.85 -4.58
N LEU A 38 19.93 16.54 -4.58
CA LEU A 38 20.87 15.87 -5.48
C LEU A 38 20.33 15.83 -6.91
N THR A 39 21.22 15.63 -7.87
CA THR A 39 20.81 15.29 -9.23
C THR A 39 20.28 13.85 -9.27
N THR A 40 19.44 13.53 -10.26
CA THR A 40 18.98 12.15 -10.48
C THR A 40 20.16 11.20 -10.74
N GLU A 41 21.25 11.67 -11.35
CA GLU A 41 22.47 10.89 -11.57
C GLU A 41 23.17 10.56 -10.25
N ASP A 42 23.36 11.55 -9.37
CA ASP A 42 23.97 11.34 -8.05
C ASP A 42 23.15 10.39 -7.19
N LEU A 43 21.81 10.51 -7.20
CA LEU A 43 20.93 9.57 -6.50
C LEU A 43 21.07 8.15 -7.03
N ARG A 44 21.12 7.96 -8.35
CA ARG A 44 21.33 6.65 -8.97
C ARG A 44 22.69 6.07 -8.60
N ALA A 45 23.75 6.88 -8.63
CA ALA A 45 25.09 6.46 -8.24
C ALA A 45 25.13 6.02 -6.76
N LYS A 46 24.49 6.79 -5.88
CA LYS A 46 24.35 6.46 -4.45
C LYS A 46 23.57 5.17 -4.23
N GLN A 47 22.41 5.02 -4.88
CA GLN A 47 21.59 3.81 -4.83
C GLN A 47 22.36 2.59 -5.33
N TRP A 48 23.17 2.74 -6.38
CA TRP A 48 23.98 1.65 -6.93
C TRP A 48 25.05 1.15 -5.96
N GLN A 49 25.64 2.05 -5.17
CA GLN A 49 26.55 1.65 -4.08
C GLN A 49 25.83 0.81 -3.03
N ASP A 50 24.59 1.18 -2.67
CA ASP A 50 23.76 0.42 -1.73
C ASP A 50 23.37 -0.96 -2.31
N VAL A 51 23.01 -1.06 -3.61
CA VAL A 51 22.74 -2.34 -4.30
C VAL A 51 23.95 -3.27 -4.23
N ARG A 52 25.14 -2.78 -4.60
CA ARG A 52 26.39 -3.57 -4.55
C ARG A 52 26.72 -4.02 -3.13
N SER A 53 26.51 -3.13 -2.15
CA SER A 53 26.69 -3.46 -0.73
C SER A 53 25.76 -4.59 -0.28
N LEU A 54 24.49 -4.54 -0.68
CA LEU A 54 23.50 -5.57 -0.35
C LEU A 54 23.83 -6.91 -1.00
N VAL A 55 24.19 -6.93 -2.29
CA VAL A 55 24.54 -8.17 -3.01
C VAL A 55 25.72 -8.88 -2.34
N ARG A 56 26.76 -8.14 -1.94
CA ARG A 56 27.88 -8.70 -1.17
C ARG A 56 27.45 -9.27 0.18
N ALA A 57 26.55 -8.58 0.89
CA ALA A 57 26.02 -9.07 2.15
C ALA A 57 25.18 -10.35 1.96
N ALA A 58 24.37 -10.39 0.90
CA ALA A 58 23.52 -11.52 0.57
C ALA A 58 24.30 -12.80 0.29
N ARG A 59 25.50 -12.73 -0.31
CA ARG A 59 26.38 -13.90 -0.52
C ARG A 59 26.72 -14.68 0.77
N LYS A 60 26.48 -14.11 1.95
CA LYS A 60 26.65 -14.80 3.25
C LYS A 60 25.45 -15.66 3.63
N ALA A 61 24.27 -15.38 3.10
CA ALA A 61 23.07 -16.19 3.32
C ALA A 61 23.16 -17.47 2.46
N PRO A 62 22.90 -18.67 3.00
CA PRO A 62 23.02 -19.93 2.26
C PRO A 62 22.33 -19.94 0.89
N PHE A 63 21.08 -19.49 0.82
CA PHE A 63 20.28 -19.45 -0.42
C PHE A 63 20.98 -18.65 -1.53
N TRP A 64 21.54 -17.49 -1.16
CA TRP A 64 22.21 -16.57 -2.07
C TRP A 64 23.66 -16.97 -2.34
N ALA A 65 24.34 -17.60 -1.39
CA ALA A 65 25.71 -18.09 -1.56
C ALA A 65 25.79 -19.10 -2.72
N GLU A 66 24.79 -19.97 -2.84
CA GLU A 66 24.67 -20.91 -3.94
C GLU A 66 24.28 -20.21 -5.25
N ARG A 67 23.16 -19.46 -5.23
CA ARG A 67 22.57 -18.86 -6.45
C ARG A 67 23.41 -17.73 -7.05
N LEU A 68 24.21 -17.03 -6.25
CA LEU A 68 25.09 -15.97 -6.71
C LEU A 68 26.51 -16.47 -7.05
N ARG A 69 26.84 -17.74 -6.78
CA ARG A 69 28.16 -18.33 -7.06
C ARG A 69 28.65 -18.13 -8.51
N PRO A 70 27.82 -18.31 -9.56
CA PRO A 70 28.28 -18.15 -10.95
C PRO A 70 28.37 -16.68 -11.40
N PHE A 71 27.93 -15.73 -10.57
CA PHE A 71 27.89 -14.32 -10.92
C PHE A 71 29.00 -13.56 -10.20
N SER A 72 29.63 -12.59 -10.88
CA SER A 72 30.50 -11.60 -10.25
C SER A 72 29.66 -10.56 -9.48
N ASP A 73 30.33 -9.68 -8.73
CA ASP A 73 29.66 -8.50 -8.19
C ASP A 73 29.14 -7.64 -9.37
N PRO A 74 27.87 -7.22 -9.37
CA PRO A 74 27.33 -6.40 -10.44
C PRO A 74 27.99 -5.01 -10.41
N ILE A 75 28.54 -4.58 -11.54
CA ILE A 75 29.13 -3.24 -11.68
C ILE A 75 28.20 -2.29 -12.43
N SER A 76 27.24 -2.83 -13.19
CA SER A 76 26.20 -2.12 -13.93
C SER A 76 24.78 -2.68 -13.66
N PRO A 77 23.71 -1.89 -13.88
CA PRO A 77 22.33 -2.38 -13.85
C PRO A 77 22.09 -3.60 -14.74
N GLU A 78 22.77 -3.68 -15.88
CA GLU A 78 22.70 -4.79 -16.83
C GLU A 78 23.26 -6.09 -16.23
N ASP A 79 24.36 -6.00 -15.47
CA ASP A 79 24.89 -7.16 -14.73
C ASP A 79 23.91 -7.62 -13.65
N PHE A 80 23.29 -6.68 -12.96
CA PHE A 80 22.32 -6.97 -11.90
C PHE A 80 21.04 -7.61 -12.46
N ALA A 81 20.61 -7.20 -13.65
CA ALA A 81 19.46 -7.79 -14.34
C ALA A 81 19.67 -9.28 -14.72
N ARG A 82 20.91 -9.79 -14.67
CA ARG A 82 21.23 -11.21 -14.88
C ARG A 82 21.12 -12.05 -13.61
N LEU A 83 21.05 -11.40 -12.43
CA LEU A 83 20.90 -12.12 -11.17
C LEU A 83 19.51 -12.78 -11.08
N PRO A 84 19.39 -13.93 -10.41
CA PRO A 84 18.13 -14.65 -10.29
C PRO A 84 17.08 -13.83 -9.54
N ILE A 85 15.84 -13.96 -9.98
CA ILE A 85 14.66 -13.36 -9.35
C ILE A 85 14.26 -14.21 -8.14
N LEU A 86 13.95 -13.56 -7.02
CA LEU A 86 13.36 -14.22 -5.84
C LEU A 86 11.84 -14.22 -5.97
N THR A 87 11.22 -15.39 -5.83
CA THR A 87 9.75 -15.52 -5.85
C THR A 87 9.15 -15.64 -4.44
N LYS A 88 7.83 -15.56 -4.35
CA LYS A 88 7.10 -15.85 -3.10
C LYS A 88 7.28 -17.31 -2.66
N ASP A 89 7.40 -18.23 -3.61
CA ASP A 89 7.57 -19.65 -3.31
C ASP A 89 8.98 -19.94 -2.80
N ASP A 90 10.00 -19.29 -3.35
CA ASP A 90 11.35 -19.34 -2.79
C ASP A 90 11.36 -18.87 -1.33
N LEU A 91 10.70 -17.74 -1.04
CA LEU A 91 10.64 -17.18 0.31
C LEU A 91 9.88 -18.08 1.31
N ARG A 92 8.89 -18.84 0.82
CA ARG A 92 8.18 -19.85 1.63
C ARG A 92 9.04 -21.10 1.87
N ALA A 93 9.72 -21.60 0.83
CA ALA A 93 10.50 -22.83 0.89
C ALA A 93 11.84 -22.65 1.60
N HIS A 94 12.49 -21.49 1.45
CA HIS A 94 13.87 -21.24 1.86
C HIS A 94 14.02 -20.07 2.84
N GLY A 95 12.96 -19.72 3.58
CA GLY A 95 12.94 -18.54 4.46
C GLY A 95 14.10 -18.48 5.47
N ASP A 96 14.51 -19.60 6.04
CA ASP A 96 15.66 -19.62 6.97
C ASP A 96 17.01 -19.60 6.25
N GLU A 97 17.12 -20.15 5.03
CA GLU A 97 18.34 -20.10 4.21
C GLU A 97 18.60 -18.70 3.62
N LEU A 98 17.57 -17.84 3.57
CA LEU A 98 17.68 -16.44 3.19
C LEU A 98 18.28 -15.56 4.30
N LEU A 99 18.47 -16.09 5.51
CA LEU A 99 19.06 -15.36 6.62
C LEU A 99 20.57 -15.37 6.56
N VAL A 100 21.15 -14.19 6.78
CA VAL A 100 22.59 -14.07 6.96
C VAL A 100 22.97 -14.66 8.33
N PRO A 101 23.89 -15.65 8.39
CA PRO A 101 24.33 -16.23 9.65
C PRO A 101 24.88 -15.18 10.62
N GLY A 102 24.45 -15.24 11.88
CA GLY A 102 24.84 -14.29 12.92
C GLY A 102 24.17 -12.93 12.85
N ALA A 103 23.26 -12.69 11.89
CA ALA A 103 22.52 -11.44 11.81
C ALA A 103 21.48 -11.33 12.94
N THR A 104 21.37 -10.15 13.54
CA THR A 104 20.34 -9.87 14.54
C THR A 104 18.98 -9.68 13.86
N VAL A 105 17.98 -10.41 14.35
CA VAL A 105 16.58 -10.22 13.98
C VAL A 105 15.94 -9.28 14.99
N TYR A 106 15.48 -8.12 14.52
CA TYR A 106 14.81 -7.13 15.35
C TYR A 106 13.29 -7.30 15.34
N GLN A 107 12.72 -7.59 14.17
CA GLN A 107 11.29 -7.81 14.01
C GLN A 107 11.01 -8.89 12.97
N THR A 108 9.98 -9.69 13.21
CA THR A 108 9.43 -10.62 12.22
C THR A 108 8.12 -10.05 11.69
N GLY A 109 8.06 -9.82 10.37
CA GLY A 109 6.85 -9.47 9.65
C GLY A 109 6.20 -10.71 9.04
N SER A 110 4.87 -10.79 9.05
CA SER A 110 4.14 -11.86 8.39
C SER A 110 3.02 -11.29 7.54
N THR A 111 2.86 -11.79 6.32
CA THR A 111 1.70 -11.44 5.48
C THR A 111 0.50 -12.31 5.86
N SER A 112 -0.70 -11.74 5.78
CA SER A 112 -1.94 -12.48 6.07
C SER A 112 -2.38 -13.42 4.94
N GLY A 113 -1.55 -13.61 3.90
CA GLY A 113 -1.71 -14.52 2.75
C GLY A 113 -3.14 -14.70 2.23
N SER A 114 -3.45 -14.19 1.02
CA SER A 114 -4.72 -14.51 0.34
C SER A 114 -4.89 -16.01 0.06
N THR A 115 -3.79 -16.76 0.02
CA THR A 115 -3.73 -18.22 -0.22
C THR A 115 -3.62 -19.04 1.09
N GLY A 116 -3.73 -18.42 2.26
CA GLY A 116 -3.69 -19.10 3.56
C GLY A 116 -2.29 -19.44 4.11
N VAL A 117 -1.23 -19.43 3.27
CA VAL A 117 0.16 -19.63 3.72
C VAL A 117 0.87 -18.28 3.87
N ALA A 118 1.15 -17.90 5.12
CA ALA A 118 1.81 -16.65 5.47
C ALA A 118 3.29 -16.67 5.06
N ILE A 119 3.73 -15.61 4.38
CA ILE A 119 5.15 -15.34 4.16
C ILE A 119 5.70 -14.66 5.41
N THR A 120 6.89 -15.07 5.85
CA THR A 120 7.57 -14.49 7.00
C THR A 120 8.88 -13.84 6.58
N VAL A 121 9.07 -12.57 6.94
CA VAL A 121 10.30 -11.82 6.68
C VAL A 121 10.90 -11.37 7.99
N LYS A 122 12.22 -11.53 8.13
CA LYS A 122 12.96 -11.09 9.31
C LYS A 122 13.67 -9.77 8.98
N HIS A 123 13.40 -8.74 9.76
CA HIS A 123 13.91 -7.38 9.57
C HIS A 123 14.95 -7.02 10.63
N SER A 124 15.96 -6.25 10.22
CA SER A 124 16.85 -5.53 11.12
C SER A 124 16.18 -4.25 11.65
N SER A 125 16.74 -3.65 12.71
CA SER A 125 16.30 -2.33 13.18
C SER A 125 16.50 -1.26 12.10
N GLU A 126 17.54 -1.42 11.26
CA GLU A 126 17.87 -0.54 10.13
C GLU A 126 16.68 -0.38 9.17
N VAL A 127 15.97 -1.47 8.88
CA VAL A 127 14.78 -1.44 8.02
C VAL A 127 13.69 -0.57 8.64
N GLN A 128 13.40 -0.78 9.93
CA GLN A 128 12.35 -0.02 10.62
C GLN A 128 12.70 1.47 10.71
N GLU A 129 13.94 1.80 11.07
CA GLU A 129 14.44 3.17 11.18
C GLU A 129 14.42 3.89 9.82
N SER A 130 14.90 3.23 8.76
CA SER A 130 14.89 3.76 7.40
C SER A 130 13.45 3.96 6.90
N ASN A 131 12.56 2.99 7.12
CA ASN A 131 11.16 3.08 6.71
C ASN A 131 10.44 4.25 7.40
N PHE A 132 10.61 4.40 8.72
CA PHE A 132 10.04 5.53 9.45
C PHE A 132 10.62 6.87 9.00
N ALA A 133 11.90 6.93 8.62
CA ALA A 133 12.49 8.12 8.05
C ALA A 133 11.83 8.50 6.73
N CYS A 134 11.57 7.52 5.85
CA CYS A 134 10.86 7.72 4.59
C CYS A 134 9.44 8.25 4.83
N GLN A 135 8.69 7.63 5.73
CA GLN A 135 7.35 8.08 6.11
C GLN A 135 7.34 9.52 6.63
N TRP A 136 8.25 9.88 7.54
CA TRP A 136 8.34 11.25 8.06
C TRP A 136 8.80 12.26 7.01
N HIS A 137 9.66 11.86 6.08
CA HIS A 137 10.08 12.69 4.98
C HIS A 137 8.92 12.95 4.00
N ALA A 138 8.17 11.92 3.61
CA ALA A 138 6.98 12.04 2.77
C ALA A 138 5.91 12.94 3.43
N ARG A 139 5.65 12.74 4.73
CA ARG A 139 4.76 13.63 5.52
C ARG A 139 5.22 15.08 5.50
N SER A 140 6.53 15.33 5.53
CA SER A 140 7.07 16.69 5.49
C SER A 140 6.80 17.44 4.18
N TRP A 141 6.51 16.73 3.09
CA TRP A 141 6.09 17.35 1.82
C TRP A 141 4.76 18.10 1.93
N TYR A 142 3.93 17.71 2.91
CA TYR A 142 2.65 18.34 3.24
C TYR A 142 2.77 19.29 4.46
N GLY A 143 4.00 19.63 4.86
CA GLY A 143 4.26 20.51 6.00
C GLY A 143 4.05 19.86 7.37
N VAL A 144 3.90 18.54 7.45
CA VAL A 144 3.86 17.80 8.72
C VAL A 144 5.28 17.62 9.25
N GLN A 145 5.49 17.92 10.53
CA GLN A 145 6.79 17.86 11.16
C GLN A 145 6.87 16.69 12.15
N LEU A 146 8.09 16.17 12.39
CA LEU A 146 8.32 15.11 13.37
C LEU A 146 7.72 15.50 14.73
N GLY A 147 6.90 14.61 15.31
CA GLY A 147 6.21 14.84 16.58
C GLY A 147 4.90 15.61 16.49
N ASP A 148 4.45 16.00 15.29
CA ASP A 148 3.08 16.48 15.09
C ASP A 148 2.06 15.36 15.41
N PRO A 149 0.86 15.70 15.94
CA PRO A 149 -0.11 14.69 16.34
C PRO A 149 -0.68 13.94 15.14
N GLY A 150 -0.62 12.61 15.18
CA GLY A 150 -1.10 11.73 14.11
C GLY A 150 -2.23 10.81 14.55
N LEU A 151 -3.31 10.72 13.76
CA LEU A 151 -4.33 9.69 13.91
C LEU A 151 -3.97 8.50 13.00
N TRP A 152 -3.96 7.31 13.56
CA TRP A 152 -3.70 6.07 12.85
C TRP A 152 -4.91 5.14 13.01
N VAL A 153 -5.69 4.98 11.95
CA VAL A 153 -6.79 4.00 11.90
C VAL A 153 -6.23 2.71 11.31
N TRP A 154 -5.64 1.90 12.19
CA TRP A 154 -4.77 0.80 11.78
C TRP A 154 -4.74 -0.35 12.78
N GLY A 155 -4.55 -1.54 12.24
CA GLY A 155 -4.20 -2.73 13.00
C GLY A 155 -5.38 -3.40 13.70
N ARG A 156 -5.07 -4.56 14.29
CA ARG A 156 -6.06 -5.40 14.99
C ARG A 156 -6.22 -4.97 16.45
N PRO A 157 -7.36 -5.27 17.07
CA PRO A 157 -7.54 -5.07 18.51
C PRO A 157 -6.47 -5.81 19.32
N ILE A 158 -5.91 -5.14 20.33
CA ILE A 158 -5.02 -5.79 21.30
C ILE A 158 -5.86 -6.23 22.51
N TYR A 159 -6.08 -7.54 22.60
CA TYR A 159 -6.85 -8.14 23.70
C TYR A 159 -6.08 -8.20 25.03
N SER A 160 -4.74 -8.17 24.99
CA SER A 160 -3.92 -8.15 26.21
C SER A 160 -3.86 -6.75 26.82
N TRP A 161 -4.39 -6.60 28.03
CA TRP A 161 -4.35 -5.34 28.80
C TRP A 161 -2.93 -4.75 28.91
N LYS A 162 -1.95 -5.55 29.33
CA LYS A 162 -0.56 -5.08 29.50
C LYS A 162 0.04 -4.56 28.19
N LYS A 163 -0.17 -5.29 27.08
CA LYS A 163 0.30 -4.86 25.75
C LYS A 163 -0.41 -3.60 25.28
N ARG A 164 -1.72 -3.49 25.53
CA ARG A 164 -2.52 -2.30 25.19
C ARG A 164 -2.03 -1.07 25.94
N VAL A 165 -1.82 -1.16 27.26
CA VAL A 165 -1.31 -0.05 28.07
C VAL A 165 0.07 0.40 27.56
N LEU A 166 0.98 -0.55 27.31
CA LEU A 166 2.31 -0.23 26.80
C LEU A 166 2.26 0.43 25.42
N GLN A 167 1.40 -0.06 24.51
CA GLN A 167 1.24 0.52 23.18
C GLN A 167 0.65 1.92 23.26
N THR A 168 -0.40 2.13 24.04
CA THR A 168 -1.01 3.45 24.23
C THR A 168 -0.02 4.45 24.83
N ALA A 169 0.81 4.02 25.80
CA ALA A 169 1.85 4.86 26.36
C ALA A 169 2.92 5.23 25.31
N LYS A 170 3.41 4.26 24.54
CA LYS A 170 4.35 4.50 23.43
C LYS A 170 3.76 5.42 22.36
N ALA A 171 2.52 5.18 21.95
CA ALA A 171 1.83 6.00 20.97
C ALA A 171 1.69 7.44 21.48
N ARG A 172 1.28 7.62 22.75
CA ARG A 172 1.20 8.95 23.38
C ARG A 172 2.53 9.69 23.37
N LEU A 173 3.63 9.03 23.72
CA LEU A 173 4.97 9.66 23.70
C LEU A 173 5.40 10.07 22.28
N ASN A 174 4.94 9.34 21.26
CA ASN A 174 5.17 9.66 19.85
C ASN A 174 4.11 10.60 19.25
N ASN A 175 3.20 11.15 20.07
CA ASN A 175 2.07 11.95 19.60
C ASN A 175 1.21 11.23 18.55
N MET A 176 0.91 9.96 18.80
CA MET A 176 0.07 9.12 17.95
C MET A 176 -1.18 8.66 18.72
N MET A 177 -2.32 8.71 18.04
CA MET A 177 -3.56 8.05 18.46
C MET A 177 -3.80 6.85 17.55
N LEU A 178 -3.85 5.65 18.13
CA LEU A 178 -4.16 4.42 17.41
C LEU A 178 -5.64 4.07 17.61
N VAL A 179 -6.38 3.94 16.51
CA VAL A 179 -7.76 3.45 16.46
C VAL A 179 -7.74 2.12 15.71
N PRO A 180 -8.15 1.00 16.32
CA PRO A 180 -8.24 -0.28 15.63
C PRO A 180 -9.18 -0.20 14.43
N SER A 181 -8.81 -0.81 13.30
CA SER A 181 -9.57 -0.73 12.06
C SER A 181 -10.47 -1.95 11.81
N PHE A 182 -10.72 -2.77 12.83
CA PHE A 182 -11.47 -4.03 12.69
C PHE A 182 -12.98 -3.85 12.84
N ASP A 183 -13.40 -3.01 13.78
CA ASP A 183 -14.79 -2.68 14.01
C ASP A 183 -14.93 -1.15 13.97
N LEU A 184 -15.64 -0.69 12.94
CA LEU A 184 -15.88 0.72 12.63
C LEU A 184 -17.39 0.95 12.45
N SER A 185 -18.21 0.23 13.22
CA SER A 185 -19.65 0.52 13.29
C SER A 185 -19.88 1.94 13.81
N ASP A 186 -21.03 2.51 13.49
CA ASP A 186 -21.36 3.89 13.87
C ASP A 186 -21.34 4.05 15.41
N GLU A 187 -21.73 3.03 16.18
CA GLU A 187 -21.66 3.04 17.65
C GLU A 187 -20.22 3.11 18.16
N ILE A 188 -19.30 2.40 17.51
CA ILE A 188 -17.88 2.42 17.87
C ILE A 188 -17.25 3.75 17.47
N LEU A 189 -17.57 4.25 16.28
CA LEU A 189 -17.09 5.55 15.79
C LEU A 189 -17.61 6.70 16.64
N ALA A 190 -18.86 6.66 17.11
CA ALA A 190 -19.42 7.63 18.04
C ALA A 190 -18.65 7.69 19.38
N GLN A 191 -18.03 6.59 19.82
CA GLN A 191 -17.17 6.57 21.01
C GLN A 191 -15.75 7.10 20.77
N TRP A 192 -15.23 6.94 19.54
CA TRP A 192 -13.89 7.40 19.17
C TRP A 192 -13.86 8.85 18.76
N TRP A 193 -14.89 9.32 18.07
CA TRP A 193 -14.93 10.63 17.46
C TRP A 193 -14.70 11.79 18.44
N PRO A 194 -15.33 11.84 19.64
CA PRO A 194 -15.02 12.86 20.64
C PRO A 194 -13.56 12.85 21.09
N LYS A 195 -12.93 11.67 21.16
CA LYS A 195 -11.51 11.51 21.54
C LYS A 195 -10.60 12.03 20.43
N ILE A 196 -10.94 11.78 19.16
CA ILE A 196 -10.23 12.27 17.98
C ILE A 196 -10.31 13.81 17.93
N LYS A 197 -11.50 14.40 18.10
CA LYS A 197 -11.67 15.87 18.18
C LYS A 197 -10.85 16.49 19.30
N GLN A 198 -10.81 15.85 20.48
CA GLN A 198 -9.98 16.35 21.59
C GLN A 198 -8.48 16.23 21.30
N PHE A 199 -8.07 15.23 20.52
CA PHE A 199 -6.67 15.00 20.16
C PHE A 199 -6.17 15.95 19.07
N ARG A 200 -7.05 16.37 18.16
CA ARG A 200 -6.79 17.34 17.07
C ARG A 200 -5.61 16.92 16.18
N PRO A 201 -5.71 15.78 15.47
CA PRO A 201 -4.62 15.29 14.62
C PRO A 201 -4.30 16.29 13.50
N VAL A 202 -3.01 16.39 13.18
CA VAL A 202 -2.46 17.20 12.08
C VAL A 202 -2.25 16.34 10.82
N TYR A 203 -2.14 15.02 10.98
CA TYR A 203 -2.16 14.09 9.86
C TYR A 203 -2.95 12.83 10.23
N ILE A 204 -3.47 12.16 9.22
CA ILE A 204 -4.22 10.91 9.35
C ILE A 204 -3.51 9.83 8.53
N TYR A 205 -3.47 8.60 9.03
CA TYR A 205 -2.90 7.45 8.37
C TYR A 205 -3.80 6.23 8.56
N GLY A 206 -4.00 5.40 7.53
CA GLY A 206 -4.85 4.20 7.69
C GLY A 206 -5.07 3.41 6.41
N TYR A 207 -5.87 2.36 6.54
CA TYR A 207 -6.41 1.65 5.38
C TYR A 207 -7.43 2.51 4.65
N THR A 208 -7.49 2.39 3.33
CA THR A 208 -8.42 3.17 2.50
C THR A 208 -9.87 2.99 2.95
N SER A 209 -10.36 1.75 3.03
CA SER A 209 -11.73 1.43 3.46
C SER A 209 -12.04 1.94 4.86
N ALA A 210 -11.11 1.79 5.81
CA ALA A 210 -11.29 2.23 7.19
C ALA A 210 -11.42 3.76 7.31
N LEU A 211 -10.61 4.51 6.55
CA LEU A 211 -10.64 5.97 6.55
C LEU A 211 -11.84 6.51 5.77
N ASP A 212 -12.26 5.84 4.71
CA ASP A 212 -13.49 6.17 3.99
C ASP A 212 -14.72 5.96 4.88
N LYS A 213 -14.77 4.86 5.66
CA LYS A 213 -15.85 4.63 6.65
C LYS A 213 -15.87 5.69 7.76
N LEU A 214 -14.70 6.09 8.25
CA LEU A 214 -14.60 7.21 9.20
C LEU A 214 -15.07 8.53 8.56
N ALA A 215 -14.73 8.79 7.30
CA ALA A 215 -15.17 9.99 6.59
C ALA A 215 -16.68 10.01 6.39
N GLU A 216 -17.28 8.88 5.99
CA GLU A 216 -18.74 8.71 5.88
C GLU A 216 -19.44 8.99 7.22
N PHE A 217 -18.95 8.40 8.31
CA PHE A 217 -19.50 8.63 9.64
C PHE A 217 -19.46 10.12 10.03
N ILE A 218 -18.32 10.78 9.81
CA ILE A 218 -18.17 12.21 10.12
C ILE A 218 -19.12 13.02 9.26
N GLU A 219 -19.19 12.77 7.95
CA GLU A 219 -20.06 13.49 7.01
C GLU A 219 -21.54 13.46 7.43
N ALA A 220 -22.01 12.33 7.97
CA ALA A 220 -23.38 12.16 8.42
C ALA A 220 -23.67 12.79 9.81
N HIS A 221 -22.67 12.94 10.67
CA HIS A 221 -22.89 13.24 12.09
C HIS A 221 -22.23 14.53 12.62
N ASP A 222 -21.15 15.01 11.99
CA ASP A 222 -20.37 16.16 12.48
C ASP A 222 -19.49 16.75 11.35
N LYS A 223 -18.46 17.53 11.72
CA LYS A 223 -17.42 18.04 10.82
C LYS A 223 -16.07 18.09 11.50
N VAL A 224 -15.02 18.08 10.69
CA VAL A 224 -13.63 18.27 11.16
C VAL A 224 -13.40 19.76 11.48
N ASP A 225 -12.97 20.06 12.71
CA ASP A 225 -12.68 21.43 13.20
C ASP A 225 -11.20 21.65 13.57
N PHE A 226 -10.32 20.77 13.09
CA PHE A 226 -8.88 20.79 13.35
C PHE A 226 -8.07 20.71 12.04
N PRO A 227 -6.85 21.26 12.00
CA PRO A 227 -6.10 21.44 10.76
C PRO A 227 -5.37 20.17 10.33
N VAL A 228 -6.09 19.27 9.64
CA VAL A 228 -5.48 18.12 8.96
C VAL A 228 -4.70 18.64 7.74
N LYS A 229 -3.41 18.30 7.65
CA LYS A 229 -2.56 18.69 6.52
C LYS A 229 -2.55 17.66 5.40
N VAL A 230 -2.78 16.39 5.73
CA VAL A 230 -2.76 15.27 4.78
C VAL A 230 -3.40 14.03 5.40
N VAL A 231 -4.09 13.26 4.55
CA VAL A 231 -4.57 11.91 4.84
C VAL A 231 -3.73 10.93 4.03
N PHE A 232 -2.81 10.22 4.69
CA PHE A 232 -2.06 9.15 4.06
C PHE A 232 -2.85 7.84 4.11
N ILE A 233 -2.90 7.15 2.98
CA ILE A 233 -3.54 5.85 2.88
C ILE A 233 -2.52 4.81 2.44
N ALA A 234 -2.70 3.58 2.89
CA ALA A 234 -1.81 2.48 2.55
C ALA A 234 -2.58 1.16 2.44
N ALA A 235 -1.90 0.18 1.84
CA ALA A 235 -2.25 -1.25 1.83
C ALA A 235 -3.53 -1.66 1.08
N GLU A 236 -4.33 -0.71 0.61
CA GLU A 236 -5.51 -0.92 -0.22
C GLU A 236 -5.50 0.03 -1.41
N GLN A 237 -6.14 -0.38 -2.49
CA GLN A 237 -6.33 0.48 -3.64
C GLN A 237 -7.24 1.67 -3.27
N LEU A 238 -6.83 2.88 -3.63
CA LEU A 238 -7.65 4.09 -3.50
C LEU A 238 -8.50 4.30 -4.73
N TYR A 239 -9.81 4.33 -4.55
CA TYR A 239 -10.73 4.76 -5.61
C TYR A 239 -10.98 6.27 -5.53
N HIS A 240 -11.32 6.86 -6.68
CA HIS A 240 -11.55 8.30 -6.79
C HIS A 240 -12.65 8.81 -5.85
N PHE A 241 -13.77 8.10 -5.73
CA PHE A 241 -14.88 8.51 -4.84
C PHE A 241 -14.45 8.58 -3.37
N GLN A 242 -13.61 7.65 -2.93
CA GLN A 242 -13.07 7.64 -1.57
C GLN A 242 -12.10 8.80 -1.38
N ARG A 243 -11.27 9.09 -2.38
CA ARG A 243 -10.39 10.26 -2.39
C ARG A 243 -11.20 11.54 -2.25
N GLU A 244 -12.25 11.71 -3.05
CA GLU A 244 -13.11 12.89 -3.05
C GLU A 244 -13.81 13.06 -1.70
N ARG A 245 -14.42 11.99 -1.17
CA ARG A 245 -15.08 12.02 0.14
C ARG A 245 -14.10 12.39 1.25
N MET A 246 -12.99 11.66 1.37
CA MET A 246 -11.97 11.93 2.39
C MET A 246 -11.40 13.35 2.25
N SER A 247 -11.11 13.80 1.03
CA SER A 247 -10.57 15.15 0.81
C SER A 247 -11.55 16.23 1.26
N ARG A 248 -12.84 16.07 0.95
CA ARG A 248 -13.91 16.98 1.37
C ARG A 248 -14.11 16.97 2.89
N VAL A 249 -14.25 15.79 3.48
CA VAL A 249 -14.56 15.63 4.92
C VAL A 249 -13.42 16.08 5.81
N PHE A 250 -12.18 15.69 5.47
CA PHE A 250 -10.99 16.08 6.24
C PHE A 250 -10.43 17.45 5.85
N ASN A 251 -10.96 18.06 4.79
CA ASN A 251 -10.47 19.32 4.22
C ASN A 251 -8.94 19.31 4.01
N ALA A 252 -8.43 18.21 3.46
CA ALA A 252 -7.01 17.94 3.32
C ALA A 252 -6.74 17.08 2.08
N PRO A 253 -5.56 17.20 1.44
CA PRO A 253 -5.18 16.28 0.38
C PRO A 253 -5.07 14.85 0.91
N VAL A 254 -5.51 13.89 0.10
CA VAL A 254 -5.26 12.46 0.31
C VAL A 254 -4.01 12.08 -0.47
N ALA A 255 -3.12 11.29 0.11
CA ALA A 255 -1.86 10.89 -0.49
C ALA A 255 -1.64 9.39 -0.30
N ASN A 256 -1.27 8.68 -1.36
CA ASN A 256 -0.96 7.27 -1.26
C ASN A 256 0.45 6.98 -0.72
N GLU A 257 0.55 5.83 -0.06
CA GLU A 257 1.78 5.11 0.25
C GLU A 257 1.71 3.71 -0.38
N TYR A 258 2.68 3.36 -1.22
CA TYR A 258 2.87 2.01 -1.74
C TYR A 258 3.96 1.28 -0.96
N GLY A 259 3.64 0.09 -0.46
CA GLY A 259 4.55 -0.71 0.34
C GLY A 259 3.98 -2.08 0.66
N CYS A 260 4.83 -2.97 1.15
CA CYS A 260 4.42 -4.27 1.66
C CYS A 260 5.22 -4.65 2.91
N VAL A 261 4.86 -5.76 3.55
CA VAL A 261 5.53 -6.20 4.79
C VAL A 261 6.98 -6.57 4.50
N GLU A 262 7.24 -7.16 3.34
CA GLU A 262 8.54 -7.65 2.92
C GLU A 262 9.56 -6.54 2.70
N THR A 263 9.12 -5.39 2.17
CA THR A 263 10.00 -4.30 1.73
C THR A 263 9.87 -3.02 2.53
N GLY A 264 8.81 -2.85 3.32
CA GLY A 264 8.43 -1.55 3.86
C GLY A 264 7.78 -0.67 2.79
N SER A 265 7.77 0.63 3.03
CA SER A 265 7.20 1.63 2.13
C SER A 265 8.21 1.99 1.04
N MET A 266 7.77 1.95 -0.21
CA MET A 266 8.62 2.08 -1.40
C MET A 266 8.35 3.37 -2.16
N ALA A 267 7.09 3.79 -2.23
CA ALA A 267 6.70 5.02 -2.92
C ALA A 267 5.65 5.82 -2.16
N TYR A 268 5.70 7.13 -2.37
CA TYR A 268 4.76 8.09 -1.80
C TYR A 268 4.28 9.07 -2.84
N GLU A 269 2.98 9.36 -2.81
CA GLU A 269 2.37 10.43 -3.58
C GLU A 269 2.82 11.80 -3.01
N CYS A 270 3.30 12.69 -3.87
CA CYS A 270 3.66 14.05 -3.50
C CYS A 270 2.48 15.02 -3.70
N PRO A 271 2.58 16.29 -3.24
CA PRO A 271 1.50 17.27 -3.40
C PRO A 271 1.07 17.55 -4.85
N GLN A 272 1.89 17.16 -5.83
CA GLN A 272 1.58 17.27 -7.27
C GLN A 272 0.96 15.98 -7.84
N GLY A 273 0.59 15.01 -7.00
CA GLY A 273 -0.03 13.74 -7.38
C GLY A 273 0.91 12.69 -7.97
N SER A 274 2.22 12.98 -8.06
CA SER A 274 3.22 12.04 -8.59
C SER A 274 3.77 11.12 -7.50
N TRP A 275 4.08 9.88 -7.86
CA TRP A 275 4.54 8.85 -6.91
C TRP A 275 6.04 8.70 -7.00
N HIS A 276 6.75 9.13 -5.96
CA HIS A 276 8.21 9.06 -5.91
C HIS A 276 8.67 7.79 -5.21
N LEU A 277 9.59 7.06 -5.85
CA LEU A 277 10.25 5.88 -5.30
C LEU A 277 11.42 6.29 -4.40
N PHE A 278 11.45 5.81 -3.15
CA PHE A 278 12.50 6.13 -2.19
C PHE A 278 13.71 5.21 -2.38
N THR A 279 14.66 5.69 -3.18
CA THR A 279 15.84 4.95 -3.63
C THR A 279 16.83 4.62 -2.50
N GLU A 280 16.68 5.23 -1.34
CA GLU A 280 17.47 4.97 -0.14
C GLU A 280 17.06 3.68 0.57
N HIS A 281 15.82 3.24 0.36
CA HIS A 281 15.23 2.08 1.03
C HIS A 281 15.16 0.86 0.11
N THR A 282 14.80 1.10 -1.15
CA THR A 282 14.60 0.03 -2.14
C THR A 282 15.20 0.38 -3.49
N TYR A 283 15.48 -0.67 -4.26
CA TYR A 283 15.72 -0.59 -5.71
C TYR A 283 14.56 -1.30 -6.40
N VAL A 284 13.83 -0.59 -7.25
CA VAL A 284 12.60 -1.06 -7.89
C VAL A 284 12.81 -1.17 -9.39
N GLU A 285 12.52 -2.34 -9.92
CA GLU A 285 12.48 -2.66 -11.34
C GLU A 285 11.01 -2.89 -11.75
N PHE A 286 10.70 -2.56 -13.00
CA PHE A 286 9.43 -2.93 -13.64
C PHE A 286 9.78 -3.86 -14.79
N LEU A 287 9.34 -5.12 -14.72
CA LEU A 287 9.74 -6.14 -15.69
C LEU A 287 8.54 -6.68 -16.47
N ASN A 288 8.69 -6.83 -17.78
CA ASN A 288 7.76 -7.57 -18.63
C ASN A 288 7.78 -9.07 -18.26
N ASP A 289 6.87 -9.87 -18.82
CA ASP A 289 6.77 -11.29 -18.50
C ASP A 289 8.02 -12.11 -18.90
N ASP A 290 8.76 -11.65 -19.91
CA ASP A 290 10.05 -12.22 -20.32
C ASP A 290 11.24 -11.74 -19.46
N ASN A 291 10.96 -11.00 -18.38
CA ASN A 291 11.90 -10.35 -17.47
C ASN A 291 12.74 -9.23 -18.08
N THR A 292 12.37 -8.70 -19.25
CA THR A 292 12.98 -7.48 -19.79
C THR A 292 12.41 -6.23 -19.10
N PRO A 293 13.17 -5.12 -18.99
CA PRO A 293 12.65 -3.89 -18.40
C PRO A 293 11.48 -3.29 -19.20
N ALA A 294 10.40 -2.92 -18.50
CA ALA A 294 9.27 -2.19 -19.08
C ALA A 294 9.68 -0.74 -19.43
N ARG A 295 9.14 -0.20 -20.52
CA ARG A 295 9.38 1.18 -20.97
C ARG A 295 8.41 2.16 -20.30
N PRO A 296 8.71 3.47 -20.28
CA PRO A 296 7.73 4.48 -19.86
C PRO A 296 6.41 4.34 -20.62
N GLY A 297 5.30 4.23 -19.88
CA GLY A 297 3.96 3.98 -20.43
C GLY A 297 3.57 2.50 -20.52
N GLU A 298 4.50 1.56 -20.34
CA GLU A 298 4.22 0.14 -20.23
C GLU A 298 4.03 -0.27 -18.77
N LEU A 299 3.20 -1.29 -18.55
CA LEU A 299 3.02 -1.93 -17.25
C LEU A 299 3.87 -3.19 -17.19
N GLY A 300 4.63 -3.33 -16.11
CA GLY A 300 5.43 -4.52 -15.80
C GLY A 300 5.24 -4.95 -14.36
N GLN A 301 5.69 -6.16 -14.06
CA GLN A 301 5.73 -6.70 -12.72
C GLN A 301 6.70 -5.90 -11.84
N VAL A 302 6.24 -5.54 -10.65
CA VAL A 302 7.07 -4.82 -9.68
C VAL A 302 8.03 -5.80 -9.02
N VAL A 303 9.33 -5.58 -9.24
CA VAL A 303 10.43 -6.40 -8.71
C VAL A 303 11.32 -5.52 -7.84
N VAL A 304 11.60 -5.96 -6.61
CA VAL A 304 12.17 -5.08 -5.58
C VAL A 304 13.37 -5.70 -4.89
N THR A 305 14.36 -4.86 -4.60
CA THR A 305 15.54 -5.20 -3.81
C THR A 305 15.61 -4.35 -2.54
N THR A 306 15.74 -4.98 -1.36
CA THR A 306 15.65 -4.32 -0.05
C THR A 306 16.99 -3.82 0.49
N LEU A 307 17.36 -2.58 0.17
CA LEU A 307 18.71 -2.04 0.36
C LEU A 307 19.17 -1.93 1.83
N ARG A 308 18.22 -1.93 2.78
CA ARG A 308 18.49 -1.82 4.22
C ARG A 308 18.31 -3.12 4.99
N ASN A 309 17.76 -4.17 4.39
CA ASN A 309 17.57 -5.46 5.07
C ASN A 309 18.75 -6.41 4.87
N ARG A 310 19.86 -6.16 5.57
CA ARG A 310 21.02 -7.06 5.55
C ARG A 310 20.82 -8.36 6.35
N THR A 311 19.76 -8.45 7.15
CA THR A 311 19.43 -9.65 7.93
C THR A 311 18.81 -10.74 7.06
N MET A 312 17.86 -10.35 6.20
CA MET A 312 17.25 -11.21 5.20
C MET A 312 17.21 -10.45 3.85
N PRO A 313 18.32 -10.43 3.09
CA PRO A 313 18.39 -9.69 1.84
C PRO A 313 17.40 -10.26 0.83
N LEU A 314 16.49 -9.42 0.34
CA LEU A 314 15.62 -9.76 -0.77
C LEU A 314 16.21 -9.09 -2.01
N ILE A 315 16.73 -9.88 -2.94
CA ILE A 315 17.30 -9.42 -4.21
C ILE A 315 16.32 -9.79 -5.31
N ARG A 316 15.95 -8.80 -6.13
CA ARG A 316 15.03 -8.95 -7.27
C ARG A 316 13.78 -9.75 -6.89
N TYR A 317 13.15 -9.37 -5.79
CA TYR A 317 11.96 -10.04 -5.26
C TYR A 317 10.69 -9.61 -6.00
N ARG A 318 10.00 -10.57 -6.61
CA ARG A 318 8.76 -10.35 -7.37
C ARG A 318 7.57 -10.21 -6.41
N LEU A 319 7.00 -9.01 -6.35
CA LEU A 319 5.91 -8.70 -5.41
C LEU A 319 4.56 -9.30 -5.81
N GLY A 320 4.33 -9.52 -7.11
CA GLY A 320 3.03 -9.89 -7.66
C GLY A 320 2.07 -8.70 -7.84
N ASP A 321 2.61 -7.48 -7.82
CA ASP A 321 1.92 -6.25 -8.20
C ASP A 321 2.41 -5.80 -9.59
N VAL A 322 1.63 -4.95 -10.25
CA VAL A 322 1.96 -4.39 -11.57
C VAL A 322 2.07 -2.86 -11.48
N GLY A 323 3.08 -2.29 -12.13
CA GLY A 323 3.33 -0.85 -12.20
C GLY A 323 4.23 -0.52 -13.38
N GLY A 324 4.51 0.76 -13.63
CA GLY A 324 5.39 1.17 -14.72
C GLY A 324 6.37 2.26 -14.31
N PRO A 325 7.48 2.43 -15.02
CA PRO A 325 8.33 3.60 -14.85
C PRO A 325 7.63 4.85 -15.38
N ASN A 326 7.85 5.98 -14.71
CA ASN A 326 7.48 7.29 -15.21
C ASN A 326 8.74 8.16 -15.29
N ASP A 327 9.10 8.55 -16.50
CA ASP A 327 10.30 9.32 -16.83
C ASP A 327 10.06 10.83 -16.86
N LYS A 328 8.80 11.27 -16.71
CA LYS A 328 8.46 12.69 -16.70
C LYS A 328 9.00 13.34 -15.42
N PRO A 329 9.63 14.52 -15.50
CA PRO A 329 10.01 15.25 -14.31
C PRO A 329 8.75 15.65 -13.52
N CYS A 330 8.79 15.51 -12.20
CA CYS A 330 7.70 15.98 -11.35
C CYS A 330 7.76 17.50 -11.19
N PRO A 331 6.64 18.24 -11.29
CA PRO A 331 6.59 19.67 -10.98
C PRO A 331 7.01 20.00 -9.53
N CYS A 332 7.05 19.00 -8.64
CA CYS A 332 7.51 19.19 -7.27
C CYS A 332 9.05 19.37 -7.15
N GLY A 333 9.80 19.16 -8.25
CA GLY A 333 11.25 19.37 -8.34
C GLY A 333 12.11 18.32 -7.65
N ARG A 334 11.51 17.28 -7.05
CA ARG A 334 12.26 16.24 -6.34
C ARG A 334 12.95 15.27 -7.32
N PRO A 335 14.20 14.87 -7.03
CA PRO A 335 15.02 14.09 -7.97
C PRO A 335 14.75 12.58 -7.98
N TRP A 336 13.92 12.07 -7.04
CA TRP A 336 13.57 10.65 -6.96
C TRP A 336 12.79 10.17 -8.20
N PRO A 337 13.08 8.95 -8.70
CA PRO A 337 12.35 8.34 -9.80
C PRO A 337 10.84 8.29 -9.53
N LEU A 338 10.06 8.42 -10.59
CA LEU A 338 8.62 8.27 -10.51
C LEU A 338 8.17 6.89 -10.96
N MET A 339 7.07 6.43 -10.38
CA MET A 339 6.31 5.31 -10.90
C MET A 339 5.00 5.79 -11.53
N ALA A 340 4.65 5.24 -12.68
CA ALA A 340 3.35 5.37 -13.29
C ALA A 340 2.36 4.44 -12.59
N MET A 341 1.19 4.97 -12.26
CA MET A 341 0.15 4.21 -11.58
C MET A 341 -0.74 3.47 -12.57
N GLY A 342 -0.61 2.14 -12.56
CA GLY A 342 -1.64 1.17 -12.97
C GLY A 342 -1.87 0.13 -11.87
N VAL A 343 -1.64 0.51 -10.61
CA VAL A 343 -1.40 -0.44 -9.51
C VAL A 343 -2.70 -1.05 -8.98
N GLY A 344 -2.75 -2.37 -9.09
CA GLY A 344 -3.46 -3.31 -8.25
C GLY A 344 -2.57 -4.55 -8.11
N ARG A 345 -2.96 -5.51 -7.27
CA ARG A 345 -2.34 -6.85 -7.37
C ARG A 345 -2.57 -7.40 -8.78
N SER A 346 -1.68 -8.22 -9.32
CA SER A 346 -1.93 -8.87 -10.62
C SER A 346 -3.22 -9.72 -10.64
N VAL A 347 -3.61 -10.23 -9.46
CA VAL A 347 -4.89 -10.94 -9.20
C VAL A 347 -6.11 -10.01 -9.14
N GLU A 348 -5.90 -8.70 -9.03
CA GLU A 348 -6.95 -7.66 -8.96
C GLU A 348 -7.09 -6.90 -10.29
N MET A 349 -6.45 -7.39 -11.35
CA MET A 349 -6.62 -6.90 -12.71
C MET A 349 -7.65 -7.75 -13.46
N VAL A 350 -8.59 -7.10 -14.13
CA VAL A 350 -9.56 -7.77 -14.99
C VAL A 350 -8.88 -8.19 -16.27
N LYS A 351 -8.96 -9.49 -16.61
CA LYS A 351 -8.41 -10.01 -17.86
C LYS A 351 -9.51 -10.23 -18.87
N THR A 352 -9.30 -9.76 -20.08
CA THR A 352 -10.28 -9.89 -21.16
C THR A 352 -9.87 -10.99 -22.13
N LYS A 353 -10.82 -11.57 -22.85
CA LYS A 353 -10.54 -12.51 -23.96
C LYS A 353 -9.64 -11.93 -25.03
N SER A 354 -9.67 -10.61 -25.21
CA SER A 354 -8.80 -9.87 -26.15
C SER A 354 -7.35 -9.73 -25.70
N GLY A 355 -6.96 -10.26 -24.54
CA GLY A 355 -5.61 -10.10 -23.98
C GLY A 355 -5.38 -8.78 -23.25
N ARG A 356 -6.34 -7.85 -23.27
CA ARG A 356 -6.26 -6.61 -22.48
C ARG A 356 -6.32 -6.92 -20.99
N VAL A 357 -5.53 -6.18 -20.22
CA VAL A 357 -5.48 -6.20 -18.75
C VAL A 357 -5.99 -4.85 -18.25
N LEU A 358 -7.15 -4.83 -17.59
CA LEU A 358 -7.80 -3.62 -17.11
C LEU A 358 -7.68 -3.52 -15.59
N SER A 359 -7.46 -2.31 -15.09
CA SER A 359 -7.44 -2.08 -13.65
C SER A 359 -8.84 -2.23 -13.05
N GLY A 360 -8.94 -2.86 -11.87
CA GLY A 360 -10.16 -2.87 -11.06
C GLY A 360 -10.72 -1.48 -10.74
N GLN A 361 -9.95 -0.40 -10.94
CA GLN A 361 -10.45 0.98 -10.96
C GLN A 361 -11.65 1.18 -11.90
N MET A 362 -11.81 0.38 -12.95
CA MET A 362 -12.98 0.50 -13.84
C MET A 362 -14.31 0.34 -13.08
N PHE A 363 -14.33 -0.45 -11.99
CA PHE A 363 -15.52 -0.62 -11.16
C PHE A 363 -15.90 0.65 -10.40
N HIS A 364 -15.01 1.64 -10.31
CA HIS A 364 -15.38 3.00 -9.86
C HIS A 364 -16.43 3.64 -10.78
N TYR A 365 -16.23 3.59 -12.10
CA TYR A 365 -17.18 4.21 -13.05
C TYR A 365 -18.54 3.53 -12.98
N ILE A 366 -18.54 2.24 -12.69
CA ILE A 366 -19.77 1.46 -12.45
C ILE A 366 -20.44 1.93 -11.15
N ASN A 367 -19.70 2.08 -10.06
CA ASN A 367 -20.25 2.59 -8.80
C ASN A 367 -20.81 4.03 -8.94
N ARG A 368 -20.09 4.91 -9.64
CA ARG A 368 -20.56 6.28 -9.92
C ARG A 368 -21.81 6.26 -10.80
N GLY A 369 -21.84 5.42 -11.84
CA GLY A 369 -23.00 5.29 -12.70
C GLY A 369 -24.25 4.77 -11.98
N LEU A 370 -24.11 3.88 -10.99
CA LEU A 370 -25.23 3.47 -10.12
C LEU A 370 -25.85 4.69 -9.41
N GLN A 371 -25.01 5.60 -8.90
CA GLN A 371 -25.45 6.81 -8.22
C GLN A 371 -26.08 7.81 -9.20
N ASP A 372 -25.40 8.10 -10.31
CA ASP A 372 -25.85 9.07 -11.32
C ASP A 372 -27.19 8.65 -11.96
N GLN A 373 -27.35 7.35 -12.22
CA GLN A 373 -28.57 6.79 -12.80
C GLN A 373 -29.66 6.47 -11.76
N HIS A 374 -29.43 6.81 -10.49
CA HIS A 374 -30.38 6.59 -9.40
C HIS A 374 -30.82 5.12 -9.31
N ILE A 375 -29.88 4.19 -9.55
CA ILE A 375 -30.11 2.76 -9.38
C ILE A 375 -30.00 2.46 -7.89
N HIS A 376 -31.15 2.56 -7.22
CA HIS A 376 -31.30 2.33 -5.78
C HIS A 376 -31.38 0.82 -5.46
N GLY A 377 -31.14 0.46 -4.20
CA GLY A 377 -31.27 -0.92 -3.73
C GLY A 377 -29.98 -1.75 -3.70
N ILE A 378 -28.82 -1.17 -4.04
CA ILE A 378 -27.50 -1.81 -3.87
C ILE A 378 -26.69 -1.00 -2.86
N GLN A 379 -26.51 -1.56 -1.65
CA GLN A 379 -25.72 -0.94 -0.59
C GLN A 379 -24.22 -1.10 -0.82
N ALA A 380 -23.81 -2.26 -1.33
CA ALA A 380 -22.43 -2.60 -1.63
C ALA A 380 -22.38 -3.66 -2.72
N PHE A 381 -21.29 -3.72 -3.48
CA PHE A 381 -21.08 -4.79 -4.45
C PHE A 381 -19.60 -5.22 -4.51
N ARG A 382 -19.38 -6.44 -4.99
CA ARG A 382 -18.09 -7.02 -5.31
C ARG A 382 -18.19 -7.78 -6.63
N VAL A 383 -17.20 -7.60 -7.49
CA VAL A 383 -17.12 -8.29 -8.78
C VAL A 383 -16.18 -9.48 -8.68
N VAL A 384 -16.64 -10.65 -9.09
CA VAL A 384 -15.86 -11.89 -9.13
C VAL A 384 -15.72 -12.34 -10.58
N GLN A 385 -14.49 -12.38 -11.09
CA GLN A 385 -14.18 -12.95 -12.40
C GLN A 385 -13.91 -14.45 -12.25
N ARG A 386 -14.81 -15.28 -12.78
CA ARG A 386 -14.66 -16.75 -12.75
C ARG A 386 -13.90 -17.29 -13.97
N THR A 387 -14.15 -16.71 -15.14
CA THR A 387 -13.44 -17.03 -16.39
C THR A 387 -13.18 -15.73 -17.17
N LEU A 388 -12.54 -15.80 -18.35
CA LEU A 388 -12.38 -14.61 -19.21
C LEU A 388 -13.72 -14.02 -19.68
N GLU A 389 -14.79 -14.82 -19.63
CA GLU A 389 -16.13 -14.47 -20.14
C GLU A 389 -17.15 -14.32 -18.99
N ASN A 390 -16.96 -15.00 -17.86
CA ASN A 390 -17.96 -15.06 -16.79
C ASN A 390 -17.60 -14.18 -15.58
N PHE A 391 -18.49 -13.25 -15.28
CA PHE A 391 -18.41 -12.33 -14.14
C PHE A 391 -19.65 -12.47 -13.24
N VAL A 392 -19.44 -12.47 -11.93
CA VAL A 392 -20.50 -12.44 -10.91
C VAL A 392 -20.43 -11.14 -10.15
N ILE A 393 -21.54 -10.42 -10.05
CA ILE A 393 -21.71 -9.23 -9.23
C ILE A 393 -22.41 -9.66 -7.95
N GLU A 394 -21.64 -9.90 -6.90
CA GLU A 394 -22.17 -10.09 -5.57
C GLU A 394 -22.61 -8.74 -5.02
N TYR A 395 -23.87 -8.59 -4.60
CA TYR A 395 -24.39 -7.31 -4.11
C TYR A 395 -25.17 -7.47 -2.81
N VAL A 396 -25.07 -6.47 -1.93
CA VAL A 396 -25.86 -6.37 -0.70
C VAL A 396 -27.09 -5.52 -1.00
N PRO A 397 -28.31 -6.08 -0.89
CA PRO A 397 -29.54 -5.31 -1.08
C PRO A 397 -29.70 -4.25 0.03
N GLU A 398 -30.14 -3.04 -0.30
CA GLU A 398 -30.55 -2.08 0.73
C GLU A 398 -31.80 -2.60 1.46
N SER A 399 -31.78 -2.60 2.80
CA SER A 399 -32.96 -2.95 3.59
C SER A 399 -34.07 -1.91 3.37
N SER A 400 -35.17 -2.33 2.75
CA SER A 400 -36.30 -1.48 2.39
C SER A 400 -37.04 -0.95 3.63
N ASN A 401 -36.71 0.26 4.09
CA ASN A 401 -37.55 1.03 5.02
C ASN A 401 -38.32 2.18 4.33
N GLY A 402 -38.57 2.07 3.03
CA GLY A 402 -39.46 3.00 2.33
C GLY A 402 -39.24 3.09 0.82
N THR A 403 -40.16 2.49 0.06
CA THR A 403 -40.69 2.98 -1.24
C THR A 403 -39.80 3.12 -2.49
N ASN A 404 -38.60 2.54 -2.59
CA ASN A 404 -38.00 2.24 -3.91
C ASN A 404 -37.66 0.75 -3.98
N GLY A 405 -38.43 -0.02 -4.74
CA GLY A 405 -38.15 -1.43 -4.99
C GLY A 405 -36.85 -1.57 -5.76
N PHE A 406 -35.95 -2.45 -5.31
CA PHE A 406 -34.75 -2.80 -6.06
C PHE A 406 -35.16 -3.45 -7.40
N ASP A 407 -34.91 -2.76 -8.51
CA ASP A 407 -35.13 -3.29 -9.85
C ASP A 407 -33.90 -4.09 -10.30
N LEU A 408 -33.95 -5.40 -10.05
CA LEU A 408 -32.91 -6.33 -10.47
C LEU A 408 -32.68 -6.30 -11.99
N GLY A 409 -33.72 -6.05 -12.78
CA GLY A 409 -33.63 -5.96 -14.24
C GLY A 409 -32.82 -4.74 -14.67
N ALA A 410 -33.15 -3.57 -14.14
CA ALA A 410 -32.42 -2.33 -14.41
C ALA A 410 -30.96 -2.41 -13.93
N ALA A 411 -30.73 -2.93 -12.72
CA ALA A 411 -29.37 -3.14 -12.21
C ALA A 411 -28.58 -4.10 -13.10
N THR A 412 -29.18 -5.23 -13.51
CA THR A 412 -28.53 -6.21 -14.41
C THR A 412 -28.16 -5.56 -15.74
N GLN A 413 -29.09 -4.82 -16.35
CA GLN A 413 -28.83 -4.11 -17.61
C GLN A 413 -27.72 -3.06 -17.47
N PHE A 414 -27.70 -2.32 -16.36
CA PHE A 414 -26.66 -1.33 -16.09
C PHE A 414 -25.27 -1.96 -15.97
N PHE A 415 -25.13 -3.03 -15.17
CA PHE A 415 -23.84 -3.73 -15.06
C PHE A 415 -23.43 -4.31 -16.39
N GLN A 416 -24.36 -4.92 -17.14
CA GLN A 416 -24.08 -5.43 -18.48
C GLN A 416 -23.57 -4.35 -19.43
N GLN A 417 -24.28 -3.23 -19.55
CA GLN A 417 -23.89 -2.15 -20.44
C GLN A 417 -22.56 -1.54 -20.04
N SER A 418 -22.37 -1.26 -18.74
CA SER A 418 -21.17 -0.61 -18.24
C SER A 418 -19.94 -1.51 -18.38
N MET A 419 -20.04 -2.78 -17.99
CA MET A 419 -18.92 -3.72 -18.07
C MET A 419 -18.57 -4.07 -19.50
N ARG A 420 -19.56 -4.27 -20.40
CA ARG A 420 -19.30 -4.51 -21.83
C ARG A 420 -18.56 -3.34 -22.48
N GLY A 421 -18.92 -2.11 -22.12
CA GLY A 421 -18.23 -0.90 -22.59
C GLY A 421 -16.73 -0.88 -22.26
N PHE A 422 -16.30 -1.50 -21.15
CA PHE A 422 -14.89 -1.60 -20.78
C PHE A 422 -14.22 -2.89 -21.29
N ILE A 423 -14.84 -4.04 -21.02
CA ILE A 423 -14.23 -5.38 -21.16
C ILE A 423 -14.42 -5.94 -22.58
N GLY A 424 -15.55 -5.64 -23.23
CA GLY A 424 -15.97 -6.21 -24.52
C GLY A 424 -17.35 -6.89 -24.43
N GLU A 425 -17.97 -7.15 -25.58
CA GLU A 425 -19.33 -7.69 -25.69
C GLU A 425 -19.44 -9.18 -25.27
N ASP A 426 -18.36 -9.94 -25.41
CA ASP A 426 -18.30 -11.39 -25.17
C ASP A 426 -18.17 -11.75 -23.67
N ILE A 427 -19.03 -11.17 -22.84
CA ILE A 427 -19.08 -11.46 -21.40
C ILE A 427 -20.50 -11.76 -20.92
N HIS A 428 -20.57 -12.69 -19.97
CA HIS A 428 -21.74 -13.06 -19.21
C HIS A 428 -21.61 -12.49 -17.79
N ILE A 429 -22.67 -11.79 -17.36
CA ILE A 429 -22.73 -11.13 -16.06
C ILE A 429 -23.94 -11.66 -15.31
N GLU A 430 -23.70 -12.22 -14.13
CA GLU A 430 -24.69 -12.72 -13.20
C GLU A 430 -24.73 -11.81 -11.97
N LEU A 431 -25.92 -11.40 -11.51
CA LEU A 431 -26.08 -10.70 -10.23
C LEU A 431 -26.47 -11.71 -9.16
N SER A 432 -25.77 -11.69 -8.03
CA SER A 432 -25.98 -12.62 -6.92
C SER A 432 -26.16 -11.84 -5.62
N PRO A 433 -27.35 -11.89 -4.97
CA PRO A 433 -27.54 -11.21 -3.69
C PRO A 433 -26.76 -11.93 -2.58
N VAL A 434 -26.10 -11.16 -1.72
CA VAL A 434 -25.40 -11.64 -0.53
C VAL A 434 -25.84 -10.84 0.70
N GLU A 435 -25.84 -11.48 1.87
CA GLU A 435 -26.20 -10.80 3.13
C GLU A 435 -25.22 -9.68 3.50
N GLU A 436 -23.92 -9.93 3.29
CA GLU A 436 -22.86 -8.99 3.59
C GLU A 436 -21.60 -9.29 2.78
N ILE A 437 -20.85 -8.25 2.39
CA ILE A 437 -19.52 -8.40 1.78
C ILE A 437 -18.48 -8.27 2.89
N LYS A 438 -18.04 -9.43 3.40
CA LYS A 438 -17.06 -9.49 4.50
C LYS A 438 -15.70 -8.98 4.06
N PRO A 439 -15.06 -8.09 4.86
CA PRO A 439 -13.63 -7.85 4.75
C PRO A 439 -12.83 -9.14 5.00
N GLU A 440 -11.62 -9.21 4.47
CA GLU A 440 -10.68 -10.28 4.80
C GLU A 440 -10.37 -10.31 6.31
N LYS A 441 -9.75 -11.40 6.81
CA LYS A 441 -9.19 -11.47 8.18
C LYS A 441 -8.25 -10.30 8.52
N SER A 442 -7.69 -9.63 7.52
CA SER A 442 -6.83 -8.45 7.64
C SER A 442 -7.60 -7.15 7.93
N GLY A 443 -8.92 -7.12 7.72
CA GLY A 443 -9.78 -5.93 7.73
C GLY A 443 -9.97 -5.30 6.34
N LYS A 444 -9.27 -5.79 5.31
CA LYS A 444 -9.31 -5.22 3.95
C LYS A 444 -10.57 -5.63 3.19
N LEU A 445 -11.22 -4.68 2.53
CA LEU A 445 -12.32 -4.93 1.61
C LEU A 445 -11.82 -4.97 0.16
N ARG A 446 -12.24 -5.97 -0.63
CA ARG A 446 -11.94 -6.06 -2.06
C ARG A 446 -13.20 -5.88 -2.89
N TYR A 447 -13.16 -4.92 -3.81
CA TYR A 447 -14.23 -4.70 -4.79
C TYR A 447 -14.14 -5.65 -5.99
N PHE A 448 -12.98 -6.26 -6.22
CA PHE A 448 -12.76 -7.21 -7.31
C PHE A 448 -11.95 -8.43 -6.84
N ILE A 449 -12.35 -9.61 -7.31
CA ILE A 449 -11.66 -10.88 -7.11
C ILE A 449 -11.53 -11.56 -8.48
N SER A 450 -10.33 -12.00 -8.84
CA SER A 450 -10.12 -12.92 -9.96
C SER A 450 -9.94 -14.34 -9.41
N GLU A 451 -10.75 -15.28 -9.91
CA GLU A 451 -10.62 -16.73 -9.67
C GLU A 451 -9.95 -17.44 -10.86
N LEU A 452 -9.36 -16.68 -11.79
CA LEU A 452 -8.60 -17.25 -12.89
C LEU A 452 -7.39 -18.06 -12.39
N PRO A 453 -7.00 -19.15 -13.07
CA PRO A 453 -5.80 -19.91 -12.74
C PRO A 453 -4.54 -19.05 -12.75
N ASP A 454 -3.53 -19.45 -11.97
CA ASP A 454 -2.25 -18.71 -11.84
C ASP A 454 -1.54 -18.48 -13.18
N SER A 455 -1.76 -19.35 -14.19
CA SER A 455 -1.23 -19.19 -15.55
C SER A 455 -1.66 -17.88 -16.20
N TYR A 456 -2.80 -17.33 -15.78
CA TYR A 456 -3.30 -16.06 -16.27
C TYR A 456 -2.68 -14.87 -15.55
N LEU A 457 -1.95 -15.01 -14.44
CA LEU A 457 -1.40 -13.89 -13.66
C LEU A 457 -0.32 -13.08 -14.37
N HIS A 458 0.17 -13.59 -15.49
CA HIS A 458 1.14 -12.94 -16.36
C HIS A 458 0.42 -11.96 -17.29
N THR A 459 1.03 -10.79 -17.51
CA THR A 459 0.43 -9.66 -18.23
C THR A 459 0.16 -9.95 -19.72
N ASN A 460 0.75 -11.01 -20.25
CA ASN A 460 0.51 -11.52 -21.59
C ASN A 460 -0.19 -12.88 -21.52
N LEU A 461 -1.41 -12.96 -22.08
CA LEU A 461 -2.01 -14.25 -22.40
C LEU A 461 -1.14 -14.93 -23.47
N PRO A 462 -0.87 -16.24 -23.37
CA PRO A 462 -0.38 -16.99 -24.52
C PRO A 462 -1.42 -16.86 -25.65
N GLN A 463 -0.95 -16.51 -26.85
CA GLN A 463 -1.77 -16.38 -28.06
C GLN A 463 -2.45 -17.69 -28.43
#